data_AF-A0A2S9YYM5-F1
#
_entry.id   AF-A0A2S9YYM5-F1
#
_cell.length_a   1.000
_cell.length_b   1.000
_cell.length_c   1.000
_cell.angle_alpha   90.00
_cell.angle_beta   90.00
_cell.angle_gamma   90.00
#
_symmetry.space_group_name_H-M   'P 1'
#
loop_
_entity.id
_entity.type
_entity.pdbx_description
1 polymer ?
#
loop_
_entity_poly.entity_id
_entity_poly.type
_entity_poly.pdbx_seq_one_letter_code
_entity_poly.pdbx_strand_id
1 'polypeptide(L)'
;MSKRRLLISASLLLAGFTISACTAILVPDVGDDGVHRCNTGSDCPDLGDNRYISQCVAAEDKADNICAPAYDEVECDLTGIDPDSRFAEILDEATTDSKGAYGNCTDENRGKRGCAPSADGCNEGLEIVDPELNICDDPDALFPAVNPFKVGGADIAGRDVMDQFCRFYFCDEGFVCAPSGNKRICKPCNPMAEFGEGGCGTLYIQGEPSSVYTANVEEAGNCSGKIGRNDAEFGTAPELPTP
;
A
#
# COMPACT_ATOMS: atom_id res chain seq x y z
N MET A 1 -71.45 -13.67 -51.32
CA MET A 1 -72.34 -14.86 -51.38
C MET A 1 -71.51 -16.13 -51.18
N SER A 2 -71.84 -16.89 -50.14
CA SER A 2 -71.80 -18.37 -50.01
C SER A 2 -70.91 -19.19 -50.98
N LYS A 3 -69.94 -19.97 -50.47
CA LYS A 3 -70.09 -21.43 -50.22
C LYS A 3 -68.79 -22.11 -49.76
N ARG A 4 -68.86 -22.68 -48.54
CA ARG A 4 -68.34 -23.97 -48.02
C ARG A 4 -67.37 -24.78 -48.91
N ARG A 5 -66.32 -25.34 -48.28
CA ARG A 5 -66.32 -26.74 -47.77
C ARG A 5 -65.10 -27.06 -46.89
N LEU A 6 -65.40 -27.67 -45.74
CA LEU A 6 -64.51 -28.48 -44.90
C LEU A 6 -63.88 -29.62 -45.70
N LEU A 7 -62.66 -30.00 -45.34
CA LEU A 7 -62.29 -31.40 -45.12
C LEU A 7 -61.33 -31.48 -43.94
N ILE A 8 -61.76 -32.21 -42.92
CA ILE A 8 -61.02 -32.65 -41.74
C ILE A 8 -60.13 -33.81 -42.16
N SER A 9 -58.88 -33.86 -41.72
CA SER A 9 -58.25 -35.13 -41.35
C SER A 9 -57.12 -34.92 -40.34
N ALA A 10 -57.31 -35.54 -39.18
CA ALA A 10 -56.38 -35.66 -38.08
C ALA A 10 -55.14 -36.48 -38.47
N SER A 11 -53.99 -36.17 -37.88
CA SER A 11 -53.08 -37.17 -37.31
C SER A 11 -51.80 -36.58 -36.71
N LEU A 12 -51.50 -37.08 -35.50
CA LEU A 12 -50.20 -37.28 -34.86
C LEU A 12 -49.45 -36.09 -34.24
N LEU A 13 -49.68 -35.94 -32.94
CA LEU A 13 -48.67 -35.92 -31.86
C LEU A 13 -47.20 -36.07 -32.29
N LEU A 14 -46.40 -35.05 -31.98
CA LEU A 14 -45.09 -35.25 -31.37
C LEU A 14 -44.80 -34.07 -30.44
N ALA A 15 -44.82 -34.38 -29.15
CA ALA A 15 -44.33 -33.52 -28.09
C ALA A 15 -42.81 -33.34 -28.25
N GLY A 16 -42.39 -32.16 -28.68
CA GLY A 16 -41.01 -31.72 -28.57
C GLY A 16 -40.86 -30.96 -27.25
N PHE A 17 -40.62 -31.68 -26.15
CA PHE A 17 -40.22 -31.04 -24.91
C PHE A 17 -38.86 -30.37 -25.11
N THR A 18 -38.88 -29.10 -24.73
CA THR A 18 -37.77 -28.20 -24.50
C THR A 18 -36.64 -28.83 -23.67
N ILE A 19 -35.40 -28.61 -24.14
CA ILE A 19 -34.18 -28.47 -23.32
C ILE A 19 -33.87 -29.68 -22.44
N SER A 20 -33.30 -30.73 -23.04
CA SER A 20 -32.38 -31.61 -22.30
C SER A 20 -30.97 -31.05 -22.47
N ALA A 21 -30.66 -30.09 -21.62
CA ALA A 21 -29.32 -29.92 -21.12
C ALA A 21 -29.48 -29.81 -19.61
N CYS A 22 -29.55 -30.97 -18.95
CA CYS A 22 -28.97 -31.06 -17.62
C CYS A 22 -27.48 -30.75 -17.82
N THR A 23 -27.11 -29.47 -17.88
CA THR A 23 -25.80 -29.09 -17.39
C THR A 23 -25.83 -29.57 -15.96
N ALA A 24 -25.21 -30.72 -15.73
CA ALA A 24 -24.75 -31.08 -14.41
C ALA A 24 -24.09 -29.81 -13.88
N ILE A 25 -24.75 -29.14 -12.95
CA ILE A 25 -24.07 -28.25 -12.04
C ILE A 25 -23.20 -29.23 -11.27
N LEU A 26 -21.97 -29.41 -11.77
CA LEU A 26 -20.90 -29.96 -10.98
C LEU A 26 -20.85 -29.02 -9.78
N VAL A 27 -21.41 -29.47 -8.66
CA VAL A 27 -21.01 -28.95 -7.37
C VAL A 27 -19.51 -29.24 -7.34
N PRO A 28 -18.63 -28.23 -7.41
CA PRO A 28 -17.21 -28.50 -7.44
C PRO A 28 -16.90 -29.37 -6.23
N ASP A 29 -16.16 -30.47 -6.47
CA ASP A 29 -15.63 -31.28 -5.38
C ASP A 29 -14.79 -30.37 -4.47
N VAL A 30 -14.55 -30.84 -3.24
CA VAL A 30 -13.86 -30.15 -2.12
C VAL A 30 -12.38 -29.79 -2.41
N GLY A 31 -12.00 -29.70 -3.68
CA GLY A 31 -10.70 -29.25 -4.18
C GLY A 31 -10.75 -28.50 -5.53
N ASP A 32 -11.94 -28.11 -6.03
CA ASP A 32 -12.13 -27.43 -7.33
C ASP A 32 -12.79 -26.05 -7.21
N ASP A 33 -12.82 -25.50 -5.98
CA ASP A 33 -13.24 -24.12 -5.71
C ASP A 33 -12.07 -23.12 -5.77
N GLY A 34 -10.87 -23.59 -6.12
CA GLY A 34 -9.64 -22.78 -6.15
C GLY A 34 -9.13 -22.40 -4.76
N VAL A 35 -9.71 -22.95 -3.69
CA VAL A 35 -9.32 -22.67 -2.31
C VAL A 35 -8.49 -23.83 -1.77
N HIS A 36 -7.23 -23.54 -1.42
CA HIS A 36 -6.40 -24.53 -0.74
C HIS A 36 -6.83 -24.67 0.71
N ARG A 37 -7.31 -25.86 1.07
CA ARG A 37 -7.65 -26.21 2.45
C ARG A 37 -6.42 -26.69 3.21
N CYS A 38 -6.39 -26.45 4.51
CA CYS A 38 -5.26 -26.77 5.37
C CYS A 38 -5.71 -27.25 6.74
N ASN A 39 -4.85 -27.97 7.46
CA ASN A 39 -5.03 -28.21 8.89
C ASN A 39 -4.06 -27.34 9.70
N THR A 40 -2.90 -27.06 9.12
CA THR A 40 -1.80 -26.28 9.68
C THR A 40 -1.17 -25.40 8.61
N GLY A 41 -0.38 -24.39 9.00
CA GLY A 41 0.29 -23.51 8.03
C GLY A 41 1.24 -24.24 7.07
N SER A 42 1.82 -25.38 7.45
CA SER A 42 2.71 -26.16 6.58
C SER A 42 1.99 -26.89 5.45
N ASP A 43 0.65 -27.00 5.52
CA ASP A 43 -0.14 -27.59 4.43
C ASP A 43 -0.35 -26.58 3.29
N CYS A 44 -0.01 -25.31 3.52
CA CYS A 44 -0.18 -24.28 2.53
C CYS A 44 1.01 -24.18 1.57
N PRO A 45 0.76 -23.92 0.28
CA PRO A 45 1.82 -23.77 -0.69
C PRO A 45 2.64 -22.51 -0.43
N ASP A 46 3.88 -22.53 -0.90
CA ASP A 46 4.67 -21.32 -1.07
C ASP A 46 4.03 -20.43 -2.13
N LEU A 47 3.92 -19.14 -1.83
CA LEU A 47 3.32 -18.15 -2.71
C LEU A 47 4.29 -17.70 -3.83
N GLY A 48 5.60 -17.96 -3.66
CA GLY A 48 6.63 -17.50 -4.60
C GLY A 48 6.78 -15.97 -4.64
N ASP A 49 6.16 -15.29 -3.69
CA ASP A 49 6.20 -13.85 -3.46
C ASP A 49 6.75 -13.62 -2.05
N ASN A 50 7.97 -13.10 -1.94
CA ASN A 50 8.65 -12.94 -0.66
C ASN A 50 7.98 -11.91 0.28
N ARG A 51 6.98 -11.17 -0.20
CA ARG A 51 6.24 -10.18 0.59
C ARG A 51 5.20 -10.82 1.50
N TYR A 52 4.71 -11.99 1.11
CA TYR A 52 3.63 -12.69 1.79
C TYR A 52 4.06 -14.08 2.22
N ILE A 53 3.49 -14.53 3.33
CA ILE A 53 3.56 -15.91 3.80
C ILE A 53 2.18 -16.52 3.68
N SER A 54 2.10 -17.81 3.36
CA SER A 54 0.81 -18.49 3.42
C SER A 54 0.50 -18.90 4.86
N GLN A 55 -0.70 -18.59 5.33
CA GLN A 55 -1.20 -18.98 6.65
C GLN A 55 -2.48 -19.79 6.55
N CYS A 56 -2.67 -20.72 7.49
CA CYS A 56 -3.89 -21.49 7.60
C CYS A 56 -4.89 -20.77 8.52
N VAL A 57 -5.97 -20.24 7.96
CA VAL A 57 -7.00 -19.47 8.67
C VAL A 57 -8.32 -20.25 8.72
N ALA A 58 -9.03 -20.16 9.84
CA ALA A 58 -10.33 -20.81 9.96
C ALA A 58 -11.38 -20.08 9.11
N ALA A 59 -12.10 -20.81 8.25
CA ALA A 59 -13.23 -20.23 7.52
C ALA A 59 -14.37 -19.85 8.48
N GLU A 60 -15.07 -18.76 8.19
CA GLU A 60 -16.12 -18.19 9.06
C GLU A 60 -17.27 -19.20 9.33
N ASP A 61 -17.49 -20.13 8.40
CA ASP A 61 -18.52 -21.16 8.42
C ASP A 61 -18.05 -22.52 8.98
N LYS A 62 -16.82 -22.57 9.53
CA LYS A 62 -16.24 -23.70 10.31
C LYS A 62 -16.19 -25.06 9.60
N ALA A 63 -16.41 -25.12 8.29
CA ALA A 63 -16.38 -26.38 7.56
C ALA A 63 -14.95 -26.86 7.34
N ASP A 64 -14.01 -25.97 6.97
CA ASP A 64 -12.59 -26.27 6.74
C ASP A 64 -11.72 -25.01 7.01
N ASN A 65 -10.45 -25.18 7.39
CA ASN A 65 -9.49 -24.06 7.35
C ASN A 65 -8.95 -23.90 5.93
N ILE A 66 -8.59 -22.68 5.56
CA ILE A 66 -8.13 -22.29 4.23
C ILE A 66 -6.77 -21.60 4.28
N CYS A 67 -5.98 -21.76 3.24
CA CYS A 67 -4.74 -21.03 3.05
C CYS A 67 -5.05 -19.63 2.54
N ALA A 68 -4.61 -18.62 3.28
CA ALA A 68 -4.70 -17.22 2.90
C ALA A 68 -3.31 -16.58 2.95
N PRO A 69 -3.02 -15.63 2.05
CA PRO A 69 -1.82 -14.83 2.16
C PRO A 69 -1.93 -13.94 3.41
N ALA A 70 -0.86 -13.90 4.18
CA ALA A 70 -0.62 -12.93 5.24
C ALA A 70 0.72 -12.24 4.97
N TYR A 71 0.96 -11.09 5.57
CA TYR A 71 2.29 -10.49 5.55
C TYR A 71 3.06 -10.90 6.80
N ASP A 72 4.34 -11.21 6.63
CA ASP A 72 5.25 -11.49 7.75
C ASP A 72 5.65 -10.19 8.45
N GLU A 73 6.18 -10.28 9.66
CA GLU A 73 6.74 -9.12 10.37
C GLU A 73 8.06 -8.69 9.70
N VAL A 74 7.96 -7.84 8.68
CA VAL A 74 9.12 -7.32 7.95
C VAL A 74 9.72 -6.16 8.74
N GLU A 75 10.89 -6.36 9.35
CA GLU A 75 11.63 -5.29 10.02
C GLU A 75 12.06 -4.20 9.02
N CYS A 76 11.82 -2.94 9.38
CA CYS A 76 12.08 -1.76 8.55
C CYS A 76 13.25 -0.89 9.04
N ASP A 77 13.92 -1.32 10.11
CA ASP A 77 15.23 -0.81 10.51
C ASP A 77 16.27 -1.89 10.21
N LEU A 78 16.96 -1.73 9.06
CA LEU A 78 17.93 -2.72 8.59
C LEU A 78 19.35 -2.47 9.13
N THR A 79 19.58 -1.43 9.93
CA THR A 79 20.94 -1.05 10.37
C THR A 79 21.65 -2.15 11.15
N GLY A 80 20.90 -2.94 11.94
CA GLY A 80 21.43 -4.09 12.67
C GLY A 80 21.57 -5.38 11.84
N ILE A 81 21.07 -5.37 10.59
CA ILE A 81 21.00 -6.54 9.71
C ILE A 81 22.05 -6.44 8.60
N ASP A 82 22.09 -5.30 7.91
CA ASP A 82 23.04 -5.02 6.83
C ASP A 82 23.58 -3.58 6.93
N PRO A 83 24.66 -3.37 7.70
CA PRO A 83 25.20 -2.04 7.99
C PRO A 83 25.87 -1.39 6.77
N ASP A 84 26.21 -2.17 5.74
CA ASP A 84 26.86 -1.68 4.51
C ASP A 84 25.85 -1.49 3.36
N SER A 85 24.55 -1.64 3.65
CA SER A 85 23.47 -1.48 2.67
C SER A 85 23.26 -0.01 2.27
N ARG A 86 22.69 0.20 1.07
CA ARG A 86 22.25 1.54 0.64
C ARG A 86 21.23 2.16 1.60
N PHE A 87 20.41 1.33 2.25
CA PHE A 87 19.51 1.76 3.32
C PHE A 87 20.29 2.40 4.47
N ALA A 88 21.32 1.71 4.98
CA ALA A 88 22.12 2.20 6.10
C ALA A 88 22.87 3.48 5.75
N GLU A 89 23.40 3.58 4.52
CA GLU A 89 24.07 4.78 4.01
C GLU A 89 23.14 5.99 3.98
N ILE A 90 21.96 5.88 3.35
CA ILE A 90 21.02 7.02 3.26
C ILE A 90 20.45 7.37 4.64
N LEU A 91 20.19 6.37 5.49
CA LEU A 91 19.71 6.62 6.85
C LEU A 91 20.76 7.39 7.68
N ASP A 92 22.04 7.03 7.56
CA ASP A 92 23.13 7.76 8.20
C ASP A 92 23.21 9.20 7.66
N GLU A 93 23.22 9.39 6.34
CA GLU A 93 23.23 10.71 5.70
C GLU A 93 22.04 11.57 6.15
N ALA A 94 20.83 11.02 6.14
CA ALA A 94 19.61 11.69 6.59
C ALA A 94 19.70 12.14 8.06
N THR A 95 20.25 11.29 8.93
CA THR A 95 20.28 11.53 10.38
C THR A 95 21.49 12.32 10.86
N THR A 96 22.53 12.48 10.03
CA THR A 96 23.76 13.20 10.37
C THR A 96 23.93 14.48 9.56
N ASP A 97 24.10 14.37 8.24
CA ASP A 97 24.45 15.45 7.33
C ASP A 97 23.23 16.28 6.91
N SER A 98 22.14 15.59 6.57
CA SER A 98 20.90 16.18 6.05
C SER A 98 19.87 16.50 7.13
N LYS A 99 20.19 16.27 8.40
CA LYS A 99 19.25 16.40 9.53
C LYS A 99 18.55 17.76 9.57
N GLY A 100 19.25 18.83 9.16
CA GLY A 100 18.70 20.19 9.11
C GLY A 100 17.62 20.41 8.05
N ALA A 101 17.50 19.53 7.04
CA ALA A 101 16.52 19.63 5.96
C ALA A 101 15.09 19.37 6.47
N TYR A 102 14.94 18.56 7.53
CA TYR A 102 13.69 18.28 8.22
C TYR A 102 13.20 19.45 9.12
N GLY A 103 13.73 20.65 8.90
CA GLY A 103 13.31 21.87 9.56
C GLY A 103 12.02 22.47 8.98
N ASN A 104 11.75 23.72 9.37
CA ASN A 104 10.68 24.49 8.74
C ASN A 104 10.98 24.75 7.26
N CYS A 105 9.91 24.88 6.46
CA CYS A 105 10.04 25.43 5.13
C CYS A 105 10.60 26.86 5.21
N THR A 106 11.47 27.21 4.27
CA THR A 106 11.91 28.60 4.06
C THR A 106 10.71 29.47 3.67
N ASP A 107 10.84 30.79 3.86
CA ASP A 107 9.76 31.73 3.53
C ASP A 107 9.37 31.67 2.03
N GLU A 108 10.34 31.39 1.16
CA GLU A 108 10.15 31.22 -0.28
C GLU A 108 9.31 29.99 -0.65
N ASN A 109 9.29 28.98 0.21
CA ASN A 109 8.55 27.74 0.00
C ASN A 109 7.18 27.75 0.68
N ARG A 110 6.78 28.83 1.34
CA ARG A 110 5.43 28.96 1.91
C ARG A 110 4.37 28.91 0.82
N GLY A 111 3.23 28.32 1.15
CA GLY A 111 2.13 28.08 0.21
C GLY A 111 2.29 26.80 -0.62
N LYS A 112 3.49 26.21 -0.68
CA LYS A 112 3.71 24.91 -1.32
C LYS A 112 3.18 23.75 -0.46
N ARG A 113 3.00 22.60 -1.11
CA ARG A 113 2.49 21.38 -0.48
C ARG A 113 3.40 20.93 0.67
N GLY A 114 2.82 20.60 1.82
CA GLY A 114 3.56 20.27 3.04
C GLY A 114 4.21 21.45 3.74
N CYS A 115 4.07 22.69 3.25
CA CYS A 115 4.54 23.90 3.92
C CYS A 115 3.37 24.71 4.48
N ALA A 116 3.66 25.61 5.43
CA ALA A 116 2.68 26.55 5.93
C ALA A 116 2.21 27.52 4.82
N PRO A 117 0.98 28.06 4.89
CA PRO A 117 0.49 29.05 3.92
C PRO A 117 1.38 30.30 3.88
N SER A 118 1.45 30.90 2.69
CA SER A 118 2.07 32.21 2.47
C SER A 118 1.15 33.34 2.95
N ALA A 119 1.55 34.60 2.75
CA ALA A 119 0.67 35.74 3.02
C ALA A 119 -0.59 35.75 2.14
N ASP A 120 -0.51 35.17 0.94
CA ASP A 120 -1.61 35.06 -0.03
C ASP A 120 -2.36 33.72 0.09
N GLY A 121 -1.97 32.87 1.05
CA GLY A 121 -2.56 31.55 1.27
C GLY A 121 -1.73 30.41 0.66
N CYS A 122 -2.41 29.32 0.33
CA CYS A 122 -1.83 28.17 -0.35
C CYS A 122 -1.74 28.40 -1.87
N ASN A 123 -0.77 27.75 -2.51
CA ASN A 123 -0.63 27.81 -3.96
C ASN A 123 -1.84 27.18 -4.66
N GLU A 124 -2.02 27.46 -5.95
CA GLU A 124 -3.15 26.97 -6.75
C GLU A 124 -3.32 25.45 -6.63
N GLY A 125 -4.56 25.01 -6.38
CA GLY A 125 -4.91 23.60 -6.21
C GLY A 125 -4.66 23.04 -4.81
N LEU A 126 -4.10 23.83 -3.88
CA LEU A 126 -3.84 23.41 -2.50
C LEU A 126 -4.72 24.16 -1.50
N GLU A 127 -5.05 23.49 -0.41
CA GLU A 127 -5.88 24.02 0.67
C GLU A 127 -5.28 23.67 2.04
N ILE A 128 -5.74 24.35 3.09
CA ILE A 128 -5.43 23.96 4.46
C ILE A 128 -6.40 22.83 4.85
N VAL A 129 -5.98 21.59 4.64
CA VAL A 129 -6.80 20.40 4.93
C VAL A 129 -6.96 20.14 6.43
N ASP A 130 -5.93 20.47 7.21
CA ASP A 130 -5.93 20.41 8.66
C ASP A 130 -5.57 21.80 9.25
N PRO A 131 -6.56 22.52 9.82
CA PRO A 131 -6.34 23.83 10.43
C PRO A 131 -5.38 23.81 11.63
N GLU A 132 -5.25 22.69 12.34
CA GLU A 132 -4.34 22.56 13.50
C GLU A 132 -2.88 22.48 13.05
N LEU A 133 -2.64 21.73 11.98
CA LEU A 133 -1.31 21.64 11.36
C LEU A 133 -0.97 22.92 10.60
N ASN A 134 -1.96 23.59 10.03
CA ASN A 134 -1.82 24.82 9.23
C ASN A 134 -0.78 24.63 8.11
N ILE A 135 -0.95 23.55 7.34
CA ILE A 135 -0.13 23.18 6.19
C ILE A 135 -0.99 23.20 4.93
N CYS A 136 -0.39 23.56 3.80
CA CYS A 136 -1.03 23.46 2.50
C CYS A 136 -0.90 22.03 1.98
N ASP A 137 -2.00 21.45 1.55
CA ASP A 137 -2.04 20.10 0.97
C ASP A 137 -3.06 20.03 -0.15
N ASP A 138 -2.96 18.98 -0.95
CA ASP A 138 -3.96 18.64 -1.96
C ASP A 138 -5.15 17.95 -1.24
N PRO A 139 -6.37 18.51 -1.30
CA PRO A 139 -7.54 17.96 -0.63
C PRO A 139 -7.96 16.58 -1.15
N ASP A 140 -7.53 16.21 -2.36
CA ASP A 140 -7.86 14.94 -3.01
C ASP A 140 -6.72 13.91 -2.90
N ALA A 141 -5.62 14.24 -2.20
CA ALA A 141 -4.50 13.33 -2.07
C ALA A 141 -4.85 12.07 -1.27
N LEU A 142 -4.41 10.91 -1.78
CA LEU A 142 -4.58 9.62 -1.11
C LEU A 142 -3.83 9.57 0.23
N PHE A 143 -2.63 10.16 0.26
CA PHE A 143 -1.82 10.28 1.47
C PHE A 143 -1.55 11.75 1.77
N PRO A 144 -1.74 12.18 3.03
CA PRO A 144 -1.54 13.57 3.40
C PRO A 144 -0.06 13.95 3.30
N ALA A 145 0.20 15.22 2.97
CA ALA A 145 1.52 15.80 3.09
C ALA A 145 1.86 15.99 4.57
N VAL A 146 3.03 15.53 4.97
CA VAL A 146 3.53 15.67 6.34
C VAL A 146 4.63 16.71 6.34
N ASN A 147 4.45 17.78 7.12
CA ASN A 147 5.49 18.76 7.37
C ASN A 147 6.43 18.24 8.46
N PRO A 148 7.73 18.03 8.19
CA PRO A 148 8.67 17.49 9.16
C PRO A 148 8.69 18.25 10.48
N PHE A 149 8.73 19.59 10.44
CA PHE A 149 8.78 20.44 11.63
C PHE A 149 7.56 20.25 12.55
N LYS A 150 6.40 19.89 12.01
CA LYS A 150 5.17 19.68 12.79
C LYS A 150 5.14 18.34 13.52
N VAL A 151 5.93 17.37 13.09
CA VAL A 151 5.90 15.99 13.60
C VAL A 151 7.20 15.56 14.29
N GLY A 152 8.06 16.53 14.67
CA GLY A 152 9.30 16.28 15.41
C GLY A 152 10.55 16.91 14.79
N GLY A 153 10.44 17.43 13.57
CA GLY A 153 11.52 18.14 12.88
C GLY A 153 12.75 17.27 12.70
N ALA A 154 13.90 17.74 13.19
CA ALA A 154 15.16 17.01 13.13
C ALA A 154 15.11 15.62 13.81
N ASP A 155 14.21 15.38 14.75
CA ASP A 155 14.12 14.09 15.46
C ASP A 155 13.49 12.97 14.64
N ILE A 156 12.79 13.31 13.55
CA ILE A 156 12.23 12.33 12.61
C ILE A 156 13.10 12.10 11.37
N ALA A 157 14.30 12.67 11.33
CA ALA A 157 15.23 12.47 10.23
C ALA A 157 15.43 10.98 9.95
N GLY A 158 15.37 10.57 8.68
CA GLY A 158 15.47 9.18 8.27
C GLY A 158 14.19 8.34 8.41
N ARG A 159 13.08 8.90 8.92
CA ARG A 159 11.79 8.18 8.95
C ARG A 159 11.28 7.87 7.55
N ASP A 160 11.46 8.80 6.61
CA ASP A 160 11.22 8.61 5.18
C ASP A 160 11.99 7.43 4.59
N VAL A 161 13.24 7.20 4.99
CA VAL A 161 14.04 6.03 4.56
C VAL A 161 13.39 4.73 5.01
N MET A 162 12.97 4.67 6.27
CA MET A 162 12.30 3.50 6.82
C MET A 162 10.92 3.26 6.17
N ASP A 163 10.15 4.31 5.94
CA ASP A 163 8.85 4.21 5.27
C ASP A 163 9.03 3.81 3.80
N GLN A 164 9.98 4.41 3.09
CA GLN A 164 10.30 4.08 1.70
C GLN A 164 10.69 2.61 1.54
N PHE A 165 11.44 2.03 2.49
CA PHE A 165 11.72 0.61 2.47
C PHE A 165 10.43 -0.22 2.50
N CYS A 166 9.46 0.13 3.34
CA CYS A 166 8.18 -0.57 3.41
C CYS A 166 7.35 -0.40 2.13
N ARG A 167 7.33 0.81 1.57
CA ARG A 167 6.66 1.11 0.29
C ARG A 167 7.25 0.32 -0.85
N PHE A 168 8.59 0.28 -0.94
CA PHE A 168 9.33 -0.54 -1.88
C PHE A 168 8.99 -2.02 -1.70
N TYR A 169 9.10 -2.53 -0.47
CA TYR A 169 9.00 -3.96 -0.20
C TYR A 169 7.61 -4.48 -0.54
N PHE A 170 6.56 -3.75 -0.19
CA PHE A 170 5.18 -4.15 -0.48
C PHE A 170 4.68 -3.68 -1.85
N CYS A 171 5.40 -2.76 -2.52
CA CYS A 171 4.94 -2.08 -3.73
C CYS A 171 3.61 -1.34 -3.48
N ASP A 172 3.55 -0.62 -2.36
CA ASP A 172 2.34 0.08 -1.92
C ASP A 172 2.72 1.26 -1.01
N GLU A 173 2.35 2.49 -1.43
CA GLU A 173 2.61 3.72 -0.67
C GLU A 173 1.92 3.74 0.70
N GLY A 174 0.88 2.93 0.87
CA GLY A 174 0.15 2.74 2.12
C GLY A 174 0.90 1.93 3.17
N PHE A 175 2.07 1.37 2.87
CA PHE A 175 2.88 0.68 3.88
C PHE A 175 3.92 1.63 4.51
N VAL A 176 3.95 1.66 5.83
CA VAL A 176 4.84 2.52 6.63
C VAL A 176 5.57 1.72 7.70
N CYS A 177 6.69 2.24 8.17
CA CYS A 177 7.47 1.63 9.24
C CYS A 177 6.91 2.05 10.60
N ALA A 178 6.33 1.12 11.35
CA ALA A 178 5.66 1.40 12.63
C ALA A 178 6.24 0.57 13.78
N PRO A 179 6.16 1.04 15.04
CA PRO A 179 6.57 0.23 16.19
C PRO A 179 5.79 -1.09 16.30
N SER A 180 6.49 -2.13 16.74
CA SER A 180 5.93 -3.43 17.13
C SER A 180 6.79 -4.01 18.25
N GLY A 181 6.38 -3.78 19.50
CA GLY A 181 7.19 -4.13 20.66
C GLY A 181 8.52 -3.36 20.67
N ASN A 182 9.64 -4.09 20.67
CA ASN A 182 10.99 -3.50 20.68
C ASN A 182 11.57 -3.29 19.28
N LYS A 183 10.80 -3.57 18.23
CA LYS A 183 11.22 -3.48 16.83
C LYS A 183 10.33 -2.50 16.08
N ARG A 184 10.72 -2.16 14.87
CA ARG A 184 9.85 -1.49 13.91
C ARG A 184 9.64 -2.39 12.71
N ILE A 185 8.39 -2.54 12.29
CA ILE A 185 8.02 -3.40 11.17
C ILE A 185 7.12 -2.65 10.20
N CYS A 186 7.13 -3.08 8.95
CA CYS A 186 6.24 -2.57 7.93
C CYS A 186 4.79 -2.99 8.22
N LYS A 187 3.87 -2.02 8.16
CA LYS A 187 2.43 -2.23 8.34
C LYS A 187 1.65 -1.32 7.39
N PRO A 188 0.42 -1.69 7.01
CA PRO A 188 -0.51 -0.73 6.43
C PRO A 188 -0.66 0.48 7.36
N CYS A 189 -0.63 1.68 6.79
CA CYS A 189 -0.75 2.91 7.53
C CYS A 189 -2.16 3.07 8.09
N ASN A 190 -2.26 3.75 9.22
CA ASN A 190 -3.51 4.09 9.87
C ASN A 190 -3.72 5.60 9.82
N PRO A 191 -4.79 6.11 9.18
CA PRO A 191 -5.02 7.55 9.07
C PRO A 191 -5.27 8.23 10.43
N MET A 192 -5.55 7.46 11.48
CA MET A 192 -5.77 7.96 12.85
C MET A 192 -4.54 7.86 13.74
N ALA A 193 -3.44 7.29 13.26
CA ALA A 193 -2.19 7.21 14.01
C ALA A 193 -1.28 8.41 13.66
N GLU A 194 -0.39 8.76 14.58
CA GLU A 194 0.59 9.82 14.35
C GLU A 194 1.66 9.38 13.36
N PHE A 195 2.24 10.33 12.63
CA PHE A 195 3.36 10.07 11.74
C PHE A 195 4.54 9.50 12.54
N GLY A 196 5.17 8.44 12.03
CA GLY A 196 6.21 7.71 12.76
C GLY A 196 5.67 6.74 13.82
N GLU A 197 4.37 6.66 14.06
CA GLU A 197 3.72 5.66 14.93
C GLU A 197 2.79 4.73 14.12
N GLY A 198 2.92 4.74 12.80
CA GLY A 198 2.06 4.02 11.85
C GLY A 198 1.04 4.91 11.14
N GLY A 199 1.10 6.23 11.34
CA GLY A 199 0.29 7.22 10.62
C GLY A 199 0.51 7.20 9.11
N CYS A 200 -0.55 7.45 8.36
CA CYS A 200 -0.46 7.66 6.92
C CYS A 200 0.15 9.03 6.60
N GLY A 201 0.97 9.09 5.55
CA GLY A 201 1.47 10.35 5.01
C GLY A 201 2.80 10.22 4.30
N THR A 202 3.14 11.26 3.54
CA THR A 202 4.42 11.39 2.83
C THR A 202 5.11 12.65 3.36
N LEU A 203 6.38 12.55 3.75
CA LEU A 203 7.14 13.73 4.17
C LEU A 203 7.37 14.67 2.98
N TYR A 204 7.06 15.95 3.18
CA TYR A 204 7.33 17.03 2.24
C TYR A 204 8.37 17.98 2.83
N ILE A 205 9.54 18.05 2.19
CA ILE A 205 10.67 18.88 2.60
C ILE A 205 10.75 20.04 1.62
N GLN A 206 10.70 21.27 2.15
CA GLN A 206 10.79 22.49 1.33
C GLN A 206 9.74 22.59 0.19
N GLY A 207 8.57 21.97 0.39
CA GLY A 207 7.46 22.04 -0.56
C GLY A 207 7.39 20.89 -1.56
N GLU A 208 8.35 19.97 -1.51
CA GLU A 208 8.45 18.80 -2.40
C GLU A 208 8.46 17.52 -1.58
N PRO A 209 8.00 16.37 -2.10
CA PRO A 209 8.17 15.08 -1.44
C PRO A 209 9.65 14.85 -1.11
N SER A 210 9.94 14.22 0.04
CA SER A 210 11.31 13.85 0.39
C SER A 210 11.96 13.10 -0.78
N SER A 211 13.18 13.50 -1.13
CA SER A 211 13.95 12.92 -2.23
C SER A 211 14.30 11.44 -2.04
N VAL A 212 14.09 10.91 -0.83
CA VAL A 212 14.23 9.48 -0.52
C VAL A 212 13.14 8.67 -1.21
N TYR A 213 11.92 9.22 -1.28
CA TYR A 213 10.79 8.53 -1.91
C TYR A 213 11.01 8.44 -3.42
N THR A 214 10.92 7.22 -3.95
CA THR A 214 10.96 6.99 -5.39
C THR A 214 9.62 7.39 -6.00
N ALA A 215 9.63 8.15 -7.10
CA ALA A 215 8.43 8.72 -7.70
C ALA A 215 7.38 7.68 -8.19
N ASN A 216 7.76 6.42 -8.36
CA ASN A 216 6.83 5.35 -8.73
C ASN A 216 7.20 4.03 -8.02
N VAL A 217 6.45 3.69 -6.97
CA VAL A 217 6.62 2.41 -6.25
C VAL A 217 6.25 1.18 -7.09
N GLU A 218 5.43 1.33 -8.14
CA GLU A 218 5.10 0.21 -9.03
C GLU A 218 6.25 -0.15 -9.97
N GLU A 219 7.09 0.84 -10.33
CA GLU A 219 8.26 0.63 -11.19
C GLU A 219 9.50 0.27 -10.39
N ALA A 220 9.73 0.97 -9.27
CA ALA A 220 10.92 0.80 -8.45
C ALA A 220 10.74 -0.25 -7.33
N GLY A 221 9.51 -0.67 -7.02
CA GLY A 221 9.21 -1.56 -5.90
C GLY A 221 9.41 -3.04 -6.19
N ASN A 222 9.36 -3.84 -5.13
CA ASN A 222 9.40 -5.29 -5.19
C ASN A 222 8.02 -5.90 -5.58
N CYS A 223 7.35 -5.34 -6.59
CA CYS A 223 6.01 -5.75 -7.02
C CYS A 223 5.98 -7.21 -7.52
N SER A 224 7.14 -7.74 -7.91
CA SER A 224 7.31 -9.14 -8.33
C SER A 224 7.54 -10.12 -7.16
N GLY A 225 7.82 -9.62 -5.95
CA GLY A 225 8.14 -10.45 -4.79
C GLY A 225 9.47 -11.20 -4.89
N LYS A 226 10.37 -10.76 -5.78
CA LYS A 226 11.65 -11.44 -6.11
C LYS A 226 12.88 -10.63 -5.77
N ILE A 227 12.73 -9.35 -5.46
CA ILE A 227 13.83 -8.47 -5.08
C ILE A 227 14.13 -8.68 -3.59
N GLY A 228 15.39 -8.84 -3.24
CA GLY A 228 15.82 -9.02 -1.86
C GLY A 228 15.62 -7.76 -1.02
N ARG A 229 15.54 -7.92 0.31
CA ARG A 229 15.41 -6.78 1.24
C ARG A 229 16.59 -5.80 1.14
N ASN A 230 17.79 -6.30 0.84
CA ASN A 230 19.01 -5.50 0.79
C ASN A 230 19.20 -4.80 -0.58
N ASP A 231 18.39 -5.17 -1.57
CA ASP A 231 18.40 -4.59 -2.92
C ASP A 231 17.31 -3.50 -3.06
N ALA A 232 16.83 -2.96 -1.94
CA ALA A 232 15.81 -1.93 -1.94
C ALA A 232 16.31 -0.65 -2.60
N GLU A 233 15.47 -0.09 -3.47
CA GLU A 233 15.75 1.16 -4.17
C GLU A 233 15.25 2.37 -3.37
N PHE A 234 16.11 3.39 -3.31
CA PHE A 234 15.88 4.64 -2.63
C PHE A 234 16.40 5.77 -3.50
N GLY A 235 15.82 6.96 -3.35
CA GLY A 235 16.42 8.17 -3.91
C GLY A 235 17.64 8.64 -3.11
N THR A 236 17.73 9.95 -2.90
CA THR A 236 18.84 10.58 -2.16
C THR A 236 18.36 11.11 -0.82
N ALA A 237 19.27 11.28 0.14
CA ALA A 237 18.93 12.01 1.35
C ALA A 237 18.51 13.45 1.01
N PRO A 238 17.62 14.07 1.79
CA PRO A 238 17.16 15.43 1.51
C PRO A 238 18.29 16.44 1.58
N GLU A 239 18.35 17.37 0.65
CA GLU A 239 19.38 18.42 0.68
C GLU A 239 19.02 19.52 1.69
N LEU A 240 20.04 20.08 2.33
CA LEU A 240 19.85 21.25 3.19
C LEU A 240 19.36 22.44 2.35
N PRO A 241 18.38 23.24 2.84
CA PRO A 241 17.98 24.45 2.17
C PRO A 241 19.19 25.38 2.02
N THR A 242 19.49 25.81 0.80
CA THR A 242 20.51 26.83 0.57
C THR A 242 20.01 28.18 1.13
N PRO A 243 20.86 28.95 1.82
CA PRO A 243 20.50 30.25 2.41
C PRO A 243 20.20 31.33 1.36
#